data_AF-A0A1G8LTT3-F1
#
_entry.id   AF-A0A1G8LTT3-F1
#
_cell.length_a   1.000
_cell.length_b   1.000
_cell.length_c   1.000
_cell.angle_alpha   90.00
_cell.angle_beta   90.00
_cell.angle_gamma   90.00
#
_symmetry.space_group_name_H-M   'P 1'
#
loop_
_entity.id
_entity.type
_entity.pdbx_description
1 polymer ?
#
loop_
_entity_poly.entity_id
_entity_poly.type
_entity_poly.pdbx_seq_one_letter_code
_entity_poly.pdbx_strand_id
1 'polypeptide(L)' 'MSIDRFIIKKLDSCHEEQTRINLVKLFKLRIQKAEKEENKNRPTG' A
#
# COMPACT_ATOMS: atom_id res chain seq x y z
N MET A 1 -13.25 7.65 -0.45
CA MET A 1 -11.79 7.80 -0.67
C MET A 1 -11.15 6.42 -0.61
N SER A 2 -10.25 6.06 -1.53
CA SER A 2 -9.46 4.83 -1.39
C SER A 2 -8.39 5.00 -0.32
N ILE A 3 -8.11 3.93 0.42
CA ILE A 3 -7.03 3.89 1.44
C ILE A 3 -5.70 4.32 0.84
N ASP A 4 -5.43 3.97 -0.41
CA ASP A 4 -4.18 4.30 -1.10
C ASP A 4 -4.02 5.82 -1.29
N ARG A 5 -5.11 6.53 -1.64
CA ARG A 5 -5.11 8.01 -1.70
C ARG A 5 -4.90 8.65 -0.33
N PHE A 6 -5.43 8.04 0.73
CA PHE A 6 -5.22 8.51 2.10
C PHE A 6 -3.74 8.36 2.50
N ILE A 7 -3.13 7.22 2.21
CA ILE A 7 -1.71 6.96 2.51
C ILE A 7 -0.80 7.95 1.77
N ILE A 8 -1.05 8.20 0.47
CA ILE A 8 -0.26 9.16 -0.32
C ILE A 8 -0.37 10.58 0.27
N LYS A 9 -1.59 11.05 0.54
CA LYS A 9 -1.80 12.38 1.16
C LYS A 9 -1.15 12.49 2.53
N LYS A 10 -1.19 11.42 3.34
CA LYS A 10 -0.55 11.41 4.65
C LYS A 10 0.97 11.37 4.56
N LEU A 11 1.55 10.70 3.57
CA LEU A 11 3.00 10.71 3.35
C LEU A 11 3.52 12.11 2.99
N ASP A 12 2.73 12.85 2.21
CA ASP A 12 3.06 14.23 1.78
C ASP A 12 3.07 15.21 2.97
N SER A 13 2.08 15.11 3.85
CA SER A 13 1.88 16.08 4.95
C SER A 13 2.44 15.66 6.32
N CYS A 14 3.10 14.49 6.43
CA CYS A 14 3.54 13.95 7.72
C CYS A 14 5.03 14.21 7.98
N HIS A 15 5.30 15.01 9.02
CA HIS A 15 6.66 15.34 9.46
C HIS A 15 7.26 14.30 10.43
N GLU A 16 6.46 13.34 10.89
CA GLU A 16 6.87 12.33 11.85
C GLU A 16 7.47 11.11 11.12
N GLU A 17 8.77 10.91 11.29
CA GLU A 17 9.55 9.92 10.55
C GLU A 17 9.02 8.49 10.76
N GLN A 18 8.72 8.12 12.01
CA GLN A 18 8.19 6.81 12.35
C GLN A 18 6.85 6.53 11.63
N THR A 19 5.98 7.52 11.58
CA THR A 19 4.68 7.42 10.93
C THR A 19 4.83 7.31 9.41
N ARG A 20 5.77 8.05 8.79
CA ARG A 20 6.11 7.88 7.36
C ARG A 20 6.59 6.46 7.06
N ILE A 21 7.48 5.90 7.87
CA ILE A 21 7.98 4.53 7.70
C ILE A 21 6.83 3.51 7.78
N ASN A 22 5.93 3.67 8.75
CA ASN A 22 4.77 2.80 8.91
C ASN A 22 3.80 2.89 7.73
N LEU A 23 3.56 4.08 7.20
CA LEU A 23 2.71 4.30 6.02
C LEU A 23 3.31 3.66 4.75
N VAL A 24 4.62 3.77 4.54
CA VAL A 24 5.31 3.10 3.42
C VAL A 24 5.22 1.57 3.55
N LYS A 25 5.42 1.03 4.76
CA LYS A 25 5.26 -0.42 5.02
C LYS A 25 3.83 -0.88 4.72
N LEU A 26 2.84 -0.13 5.18
CA LEU A 26 1.43 -0.43 4.90
C LEU A 26 1.13 -0.42 3.40
N PHE A 27 1.67 0.56 2.67
CA PHE A 27 1.50 0.66 1.22
C PHE A 27 2.09 -0.55 0.49
N LYS A 28 3.33 -0.94 0.85
CA LYS A 28 3.99 -2.14 0.29
C LYS A 28 3.17 -3.41 0.54
N LEU A 29 2.63 -3.59 1.75
CA LEU A 29 1.80 -4.76 2.07
C LEU A 29 0.53 -4.82 1.21
N ARG A 30 -0.08 -3.66 0.90
CA ARG A 30 -1.26 -3.60 0.04
C ARG A 30 -0.94 -3.99 -1.41
N ILE A 31 0.20 -3.53 -1.94
CA ILE A 31 0.67 -3.93 -3.27
C ILE A 31 0.91 -5.44 -3.31
N GLN A 32 1.68 -5.98 -2.36
CA GLN A 32 1.96 -7.42 -2.29
C GLN A 32 0.68 -8.27 -2.19
N LYS A 33 -0.33 -7.78 -1.45
CA LYS A 33 -1.61 -8.46 -1.38
C LYS A 33 -2.34 -8.44 -2.72
N ALA A 34 -2.38 -7.29 -3.40
CA ALA A 34 -2.98 -7.18 -4.72
C ALA A 34 -2.26 -8.04 -5.76
N GLU A 35 -0.93 -8.07 -5.76
CA GLU A 35 -0.11 -8.94 -6.61
C GLU A 35 -0.41 -10.43 -6.35
N LYS A 36 -0.55 -10.81 -5.08
CA LYS A 36 -0.88 -12.19 -4.70
C LYS A 36 -2.31 -12.58 -5.10
N GLU A 37 -3.27 -11.66 -4.98
CA GLU A 37 -4.64 -11.88 -5.45
C GLU A 37 -4.71 -11.96 -6.98
N GLU A 38 -3.95 -11.14 -7.70
CA GLU A 38 -3.83 -11.21 -9.16
C GLU A 38 -3.22 -12.55 -9.59
N ASN A 39 -2.13 -12.98 -8.94
CA ASN A 39 -1.47 -14.24 -9.26
C ASN A 39 -2.34 -15.46 -8.93
N LYS A 40 -3.21 -15.37 -7.92
CA LYS A 40 -4.17 -16.42 -7.59
C LYS A 40 -5.35 -16.50 -8.57
N ASN A 41 -5.70 -15.37 -9.19
CA ASN A 41 -6.82 -15.28 -10.15
C ASN A 41 -6.40 -15.41 -11.62
N ARG A 42 -5.10 -15.51 -11.93
CA ARG A 42 -4.66 -15.94 -13.27
C ARG A 42 -4.75 -17.46 -13.34
N PRO A 43 -5.69 -18.05 -14.11
CA PRO A 43 -5.61 -19.48 -14.39
C PRO A 43 -4.36 -19.68 -15.23
N THR A 44 -3.38 -20.40 -14.68
CA THR A 44 -2.34 -21.04 -15.46
C THR A 44 -3.05 -21.95 -16.47
N GLY A 45 -3.11 -21.49 -17.72
CA GLY A 45 -3.41 -22.34 -18.87
C GLY A 45 -2.25 -23.28 -19.16
#